data_AF-A0A967V5Y7-F1
#
_entry.id   AF-A0A967V5Y7-F1
#
_cell.length_a   1.000
_cell.length_b   1.000
_cell.length_c   1.000
_cell.angle_alpha   90.00
_cell.angle_beta   90.00
_cell.angle_gamma   90.00
#
_symmetry.space_group_name_H-M   'P 1'
#
loop_
_entity.id
_entity.type
_entity.pdbx_description
1 polymer ?
#
loop_
_entity_poly.entity_id
_entity_poly.type
_entity_poly.pdbx_seq_one_letter_code
_entity_poly.pdbx_strand_id
1 'polypeptide(L)' 'TEMMGSARSTATERMTARAAELGADAIINVRYMTTSVIGSAAELLVYGTAVKLS' A
#
# COMPACT_ATOMS: atom_id res chain seq x y z
N THR A 1 10.94 -15.55 1.38
CA THR A 1 10.11 -14.37 1.72
C THR A 1 9.95 -13.40 0.56
N GLU A 2 10.63 -13.61 -0.57
CA GLU A 2 10.53 -12.83 -1.82
C GLU A 2 9.10 -12.45 -2.24
N MET A 3 8.16 -13.41 -2.26
CA MET A 3 6.78 -13.17 -2.68
C MET A 3 6.07 -12.07 -1.87
N MET A 4 6.27 -12.04 -0.56
CA MET A 4 5.70 -11.00 0.31
C MET A 4 6.38 -9.65 0.10
N GLY A 5 7.69 -9.65 -0.20
CA GLY A 5 8.43 -8.45 -0.58
C GLY A 5 7.90 -7.84 -1.88
N SER A 6 7.74 -8.65 -2.92
CA SER A 6 7.17 -8.20 -4.20
C SER A 6 5.74 -7.71 -4.04
N ALA A 7 4.89 -8.42 -3.28
CA ALA A 7 3.52 -7.99 -3.02
C ALA A 7 3.48 -6.62 -2.33
N ARG A 8 4.41 -6.37 -1.39
CA ARG A 8 4.53 -5.08 -0.69
C ARG A 8 4.92 -3.95 -1.62
N SER A 9 5.90 -4.15 -2.49
CA SER A 9 6.30 -3.14 -3.47
C SER A 9 5.13 -2.80 -4.40
N THR A 10 4.48 -3.81 -4.99
CA THR A 10 3.35 -3.61 -5.90
C THR A 10 2.17 -2.90 -5.23
N ALA A 11 1.83 -3.28 -3.99
CA ALA A 11 0.75 -2.63 -3.25
C ALA A 11 1.07 -1.15 -2.95
N THR A 12 2.32 -0.87 -2.57
CA THR A 12 2.79 0.49 -2.28
C THR A 12 2.76 1.36 -3.53
N GLU A 13 3.25 0.85 -4.66
CA GLU A 13 3.25 1.54 -5.95
C GLU A 13 1.83 1.94 -6.38
N ARG A 14 0.86 1.05 -6.23
CA ARG A 14 -0.56 1.33 -6.52
C ARG A 14 -1.11 2.46 -5.65
N MET A 15 -0.79 2.45 -4.35
CA MET A 15 -1.23 3.49 -3.42
C MET A 15 -0.59 4.84 -3.76
N THR A 16 0.71 4.86 -4.09
CA THR A 16 1.42 6.09 -4.47
C THR A 16 0.95 6.65 -5.81
N ALA A 17 0.71 5.79 -6.80
CA ALA A 17 0.16 6.20 -8.09
C ALA A 17 -1.21 6.88 -7.90
N ARG A 18 -2.07 6.29 -7.06
CA ARG A 18 -3.37 6.88 -6.74
C ARG A 18 -3.25 8.22 -6.02
N ALA A 19 -2.32 8.37 -5.08
CA ALA A 19 -2.10 9.64 -4.40
C ALA A 19 -1.58 10.73 -5.36
N ALA A 20 -0.71 10.36 -6.30
CA ALA A 20 -0.22 11.25 -7.35
C ALA A 20 -1.34 11.72 -8.29
N GLU A 21 -2.25 10.83 -8.70
CA GLU A 21 -3.46 11.18 -9.47
C GLU A 21 -4.37 12.18 -8.74
N LEU A 22 -4.39 12.12 -7.41
CA LEU A 22 -5.14 13.06 -6.56
C LEU A 22 -4.39 14.39 -6.34
N GLY A 23 -3.17 14.53 -6.87
CA GLY A 23 -2.33 15.71 -6.69
C GLY A 23 -1.81 15.89 -5.27
N ALA A 24 -1.72 14.82 -4.49
CA ALA A 24 -1.23 14.87 -3.12
C ALA A 24 0.31 15.03 -3.07
N ASP A 25 0.79 15.73 -2.04
CA ASP A 25 2.22 15.93 -1.80
C ASP A 25 2.81 14.84 -0.89
N ALA A 26 1.97 14.21 -0.06
CA ALA A 26 2.36 13.11 0.82
C ALA A 26 1.21 12.13 1.09
N ILE A 27 1.56 10.95 1.61
CA ILE A 27 0.62 10.00 2.20
C ILE A 27 1.02 9.81 3.67
N ILE A 28 0.11 10.13 4.58
CA ILE A 28 0.34 10.00 6.03
C ILE A 28 -0.42 8.81 6.61
N ASN A 29 -0.01 8.36 7.81
CA ASN A 29 -0.61 7.22 8.51
C ASN A 29 -0.69 5.95 7.64
N VAL A 30 0.39 5.66 6.90
CA VAL A 30 0.49 4.45 6.07
C VAL A 30 0.52 3.20 6.95
N ARG A 31 -0.32 2.22 6.64
CA ARG A 31 -0.43 0.95 7.37
C ARG A 31 -0.42 -0.22 6.39
N TYR A 32 0.33 -1.25 6.77
CA TYR A 32 0.39 -2.53 6.07
C TYR A 32 -0.33 -3.57 6.92
N MET A 33 -1.25 -4.30 6.30
CA MET A 33 -1.97 -5.39 6.93
C MET A 33 -1.81 -6.63 6.09
N THR A 34 -1.36 -7.72 6.70
CA THR A 34 -1.37 -9.04 6.08
C THR A 34 -2.50 -9.85 6.67
N THR A 35 -3.32 -10.47 5.83
CA THR A 35 -4.26 -11.51 6.27
C THR A 35 -3.91 -12.82 5.58
N SER A 36 -3.84 -13.89 6.35
CA SER A 36 -3.70 -15.23 5.78
C SER A 36 -5.03 -15.59 5.14
N VAL A 37 -5.02 -15.84 3.83
CA VAL A 37 -6.16 -16.46 3.14
C VAL A 37 -6.00 -17.97 3.28
N ILE A 38 -7.10 -18.72 3.17
CA ILE A 38 -7.14 -20.18 3.38
C ILE A 38 -5.94 -20.89 2.71
N GLY A 39 -5.17 -21.66 3.46
CA GLY A 39 -4.01 -22.41 2.95
C GLY A 39 -2.69 -21.62 2.94
N SER A 40 -1.99 -21.62 1.79
CA SER A 40 -0.65 -21.02 1.61
C SER A 40 -0.66 -19.61 1.00
N ALA A 41 -1.83 -19.00 0.86
CA ALA A 41 -1.99 -17.67 0.27
C ALA A 41 -2.05 -16.61 1.37
N ALA A 42 -1.41 -15.47 1.15
CA ALA A 42 -1.52 -14.31 2.04
C ALA A 42 -1.92 -13.09 1.21
N GLU A 43 -2.92 -12.37 1.70
CA GLU A 43 -3.32 -11.07 1.20
C GLU A 43 -2.52 -10.00 1.91
N LEU A 44 -2.07 -9.00 1.14
CA LEU A 44 -1.41 -7.81 1.65
C LEU A 44 -2.21 -6.59 1.25
N LEU A 45 -2.68 -5.85 2.25
CA LEU A 45 -3.35 -4.57 2.12
C LEU A 45 -2.41 -3.46 2.57
N VAL A 46 -2.40 -2.35 1.83
CA VAL A 46 -1.75 -1.09 2.24
C VAL A 46 -2.73 0.06 2.07
N TYR A 47 -2.77 0.97 3.04
CA TYR A 47 -3.62 2.14 3.01
C TYR A 47 -3.00 3.31 3.79
N GLY A 48 -3.46 4.52 3.52
CA GLY A 48 -3.04 5.76 4.19
C GLY A 48 -3.90 6.93 3.74
N THR A 49 -3.56 8.14 4.20
CA THR A 49 -4.29 9.38 3.87
C THR A 49 -3.43 10.27 2.97
N ALA A 50 -3.90 10.50 1.74
CA ALA A 50 -3.27 11.45 0.82
C ALA A 50 -3.52 12.90 1.29
N VAL A 51 -2.48 13.72 1.38
CA VAL A 51 -2.55 15.10 1.88
C VAL A 51 -1.84 16.10 0.95
N LYS A 52 -2.36 17.33 0.93
CA LYS A 52 -1.74 18.50 0.31
C LYS A 52 -1.01 19.31 1.39
N LEU A 53 0.21 19.75 1.09
CA LEU A 53 0.93 20.72 1.92
C LEU A 53 0.68 22.10 1.33
N SER A 54 -0.02 22.94 2.08
CA SER A 54 -0.37 24.32 1.73
C SER A 54 0.52 25.32 2.44
#